data_AF-V5HXA9-F1
#
_entry.id   AF-V5HXA9-F1
#
_cell.length_a   1.000
_cell.length_b   1.000
_cell.length_c   1.000
_cell.angle_alpha   90.00
_cell.angle_beta   90.00
_cell.angle_gamma   90.00
#
_symmetry.space_group_name_H-M   'P 1'
#
loop_
_entity.id
_entity.type
_entity.pdbx_description
1 polymer ?
#
loop_
_entity_poly.entity_id
_entity_poly.type
_entity_poly.pdbx_seq_one_letter_code
_entity_poly.pdbx_strand_id
1 'polypeptide(L)'
;WVEGEVCAVALQLCNPMPFELRVSHMSLLVDGLPFECFPSSLELPPESSPYPVKLLGTPRGTGDLHILGYATCVLGVQSSCRVRDLPQLQRSRGGAPRDGALVLTVVPALPQLEVVAQGLSPAATFSTVGDTSHVVKHYALALYAGESHECLLTLTNTGKEPIESLETTLQTKLDKESEQAMFAWSAEELTSQLPIPEGGSASFTLHVTGRGHFLAPTAGKNHLAPGVPSSRQGSASPLGTPKRRSASSRSQPPPSNHQDPCPTKTVEAVLQFQYSGGPGLRARYCRQHSVALTVEVQPSLLISQWDVLPAQVASECYLVLDVSNGTEQEMELLYPHERRMLMEAHDSCRIPVTVRRCSPPTAEEHDRGAGAPLGALEATCRTHLLEVVDLRWHLHGIERSGKASIAEVPWTPRMLDAILLSPLQWEIRVNNKPHELEQEYVFDVGEPLVLSVSIRNISERPLRRLWLSAGGFQDRQNGTLSYRLDSKCAFVGCNKVFVDEVAPGDTYVHDFTVAFFLCGTYRLELGCRSLDLEGLGSLSALAAAALSASATGRGRQPPVALHP
;
A
#
# COMPACT_ATOMS: atom_id res chain seq x y z
N TRP A 1 -21.65 35.48 17.72
CA TRP A 1 -20.79 36.43 16.98
C TRP A 1 -19.47 36.58 17.71
N VAL A 2 -18.46 37.19 17.09
CA VAL A 2 -17.12 37.37 17.70
C VAL A 2 -16.87 38.86 17.89
N GLU A 3 -16.36 39.25 19.06
CA GLU A 3 -15.96 40.63 19.35
C GLU A 3 -14.97 41.17 18.32
N GLY A 4 -15.17 42.42 17.89
CA GLY A 4 -14.28 43.11 16.97
C GLY A 4 -14.45 42.74 15.49
N GLU A 5 -15.28 41.75 15.17
CA GLU A 5 -15.54 41.32 13.79
C GLU A 5 -16.83 41.90 13.21
N VAL A 6 -16.82 42.17 11.91
CA VAL A 6 -18.01 42.65 11.20
C VAL A 6 -19.02 41.51 11.12
N CYS A 7 -20.18 41.74 11.72
CA CYS A 7 -21.30 40.82 11.75
C CYS A 7 -22.43 41.36 10.88
N ALA A 8 -23.32 40.46 10.43
CA ALA A 8 -24.43 40.81 9.56
C ALA A 8 -25.75 40.24 10.06
N VAL A 9 -26.81 41.04 9.96
CA VAL A 9 -28.21 40.60 10.10
C VAL A 9 -28.87 40.69 8.74
N ALA A 10 -29.37 39.57 8.24
CA ALA A 10 -30.13 39.53 7.00
C ALA A 10 -31.62 39.78 7.28
N LEU A 11 -32.23 40.63 6.47
CA LEU A 11 -33.65 40.92 6.49
C LEU A 11 -34.20 41.00 5.06
N GLN A 12 -35.51 40.87 4.92
CA GLN A 12 -36.21 41.00 3.64
C GLN A 12 -37.18 42.17 3.71
N LEU A 13 -37.11 43.08 2.74
CA LEU A 13 -37.99 44.23 2.62
C LEU A 13 -38.85 44.12 1.37
N CYS A 14 -40.08 44.59 1.43
CA CYS A 14 -40.93 44.76 0.26
C CYS A 14 -41.34 46.23 0.14
N ASN A 15 -41.39 46.74 -1.08
CA ASN A 15 -41.95 48.05 -1.37
C ASN A 15 -43.34 47.87 -1.99
N PRO A 16 -44.42 48.13 -1.24
CA PRO A 16 -45.78 48.01 -1.77
C PRO A 16 -46.20 49.20 -2.63
N MET A 17 -45.36 50.23 -2.77
CA MET A 17 -45.72 51.47 -3.48
C MET A 17 -45.49 51.32 -5.00
N PRO A 18 -46.28 52.02 -5.83
CA PRO A 18 -46.15 51.97 -7.29
C PRO A 18 -45.00 52.82 -7.84
N PHE A 19 -44.05 53.21 -6.99
CA PHE A 19 -42.86 53.97 -7.36
C PHE A 19 -41.65 53.50 -6.56
N GLU A 20 -40.45 53.82 -7.05
CA GLU A 20 -39.19 53.43 -6.43
C GLU A 20 -39.01 54.12 -5.08
N LEU A 21 -38.71 53.33 -4.05
CA LEU A 21 -38.62 53.81 -2.68
C LEU A 21 -37.17 53.83 -2.23
N ARG A 22 -36.62 55.05 -2.05
CA ARG A 22 -35.33 55.23 -1.40
C ARG A 22 -35.47 55.03 0.11
N VAL A 23 -34.73 54.06 0.62
CA VAL A 23 -34.64 53.72 2.04
C VAL A 23 -33.24 54.11 2.51
N SER A 24 -33.14 55.07 3.43
CA SER A 24 -31.87 55.65 3.86
C SER A 24 -31.58 55.40 5.34
N HIS A 25 -30.30 55.47 5.73
CA HIS A 25 -29.84 55.36 7.12
C HIS A 25 -30.34 54.08 7.83
N MET A 26 -30.44 52.98 7.08
CA MET A 26 -30.80 51.69 7.64
C MET A 26 -29.72 51.20 8.58
N SER A 27 -30.06 50.96 9.84
CA SER A 27 -29.10 50.51 10.86
C SER A 27 -29.77 49.61 11.88
N LEU A 28 -28.98 48.80 12.58
CA LEU A 28 -29.50 47.91 13.62
C LEU A 28 -29.83 48.70 14.89
N LEU A 29 -30.94 48.31 15.52
CA LEU A 29 -31.28 48.72 16.89
C LEU A 29 -30.83 47.60 17.82
N VAL A 30 -29.88 47.89 18.69
CA VAL A 30 -29.22 46.91 19.57
C VAL A 30 -29.12 47.44 20.99
N ASP A 31 -29.08 46.52 21.95
CA ASP A 31 -28.92 46.79 23.38
C ASP A 31 -28.06 45.69 24.03
N GLY A 32 -27.63 45.90 25.27
CA GLY A 32 -26.86 44.95 26.08
C GLY A 32 -25.34 45.10 25.98
N LEU A 33 -24.80 45.49 24.81
CA LEU A 33 -23.35 45.67 24.61
C LEU A 33 -23.02 46.86 23.71
N PRO A 34 -21.82 47.46 23.86
CA PRO A 34 -21.29 48.42 22.91
C PRO A 34 -21.22 47.81 21.50
N PHE A 35 -21.88 48.45 20.54
CA PHE A 35 -22.00 47.95 19.18
C PHE A 35 -21.92 49.11 18.18
N GLU A 36 -21.07 48.94 17.18
CA GLU A 36 -20.88 49.91 16.11
C GLU A 36 -21.72 49.50 14.90
N CYS A 37 -22.79 50.25 14.61
CA CYS A 37 -23.60 50.03 13.42
C CYS A 37 -22.97 50.68 12.20
N PHE A 38 -23.09 50.05 11.03
CA PHE A 38 -22.74 50.64 9.74
C PHE A 38 -24.02 50.95 8.95
N PRO A 39 -24.52 52.20 8.97
CA PRO A 39 -25.75 52.54 8.28
C PRO A 39 -25.63 52.36 6.77
N SER A 40 -26.66 51.76 6.15
CA SER A 40 -26.72 51.58 4.70
C SER A 40 -27.95 52.28 4.10
N SER A 41 -27.89 52.57 2.81
CA SER A 41 -29.02 53.11 2.05
C SER A 41 -29.20 52.28 0.79
N LEU A 42 -30.45 52.06 0.39
CA LEU A 42 -30.80 51.27 -0.79
C LEU A 42 -32.07 51.80 -1.45
N GLU A 43 -32.28 51.38 -2.70
CA GLU A 43 -33.45 51.74 -3.50
C GLU A 43 -34.26 50.47 -3.79
N LEU A 44 -35.53 50.49 -3.38
CA LEU A 44 -36.45 49.38 -3.59
C LEU A 44 -37.31 49.66 -4.84
N PRO A 45 -37.35 48.75 -5.82
CA PRO A 45 -38.23 48.89 -6.98
C PRO A 45 -39.70 49.02 -6.60
N PRO A 46 -40.55 49.63 -7.46
CA PRO A 46 -42.01 49.62 -7.29
C PRO A 46 -42.55 48.20 -7.12
N GLU A 47 -43.54 48.02 -6.24
CA GLU A 47 -44.26 46.75 -6.03
C GLU A 47 -43.33 45.53 -5.86
N SER A 48 -42.22 45.71 -5.14
CA SER A 48 -41.18 44.69 -5.06
C SER A 48 -41.59 43.50 -4.20
N SER A 49 -41.24 42.31 -4.70
CA SER A 49 -41.18 41.08 -3.90
C SER A 49 -40.07 41.18 -2.83
N PRO A 50 -40.04 40.27 -1.83
CA PRO A 50 -39.08 40.33 -0.73
C PRO A 50 -37.62 40.50 -1.21
N TYR A 51 -37.07 41.68 -0.99
CA TYR A 51 -35.73 42.10 -1.39
C TYR A 51 -34.73 41.86 -0.24
N PRO A 52 -33.66 41.08 -0.44
CA PRO A 52 -32.70 40.75 0.61
C PRO A 52 -31.79 41.95 0.93
N VAL A 53 -31.72 42.31 2.21
CA VAL A 53 -30.86 43.38 2.72
C VAL A 53 -30.00 42.83 3.86
N LYS A 54 -28.74 43.24 3.93
CA LYS A 54 -27.84 42.94 5.06
C LYS A 54 -27.50 44.23 5.79
N LEU A 55 -27.77 44.27 7.09
CA LEU A 55 -27.29 45.34 7.97
C LEU A 55 -26.05 44.85 8.70
N LEU A 56 -25.01 45.67 8.67
CA LEU A 56 -23.70 45.33 9.19
C LEU A 56 -23.43 46.08 10.50
N GLY A 57 -22.63 45.48 11.35
CA GLY A 57 -22.09 46.15 12.53
C GLY A 57 -21.06 45.30 13.26
N THR A 58 -20.33 45.92 14.18
CA THR A 58 -19.23 45.30 14.92
C THR A 58 -19.50 45.39 16.41
N PRO A 59 -19.61 44.26 17.14
CA PRO A 59 -19.67 44.29 18.59
C PRO A 59 -18.29 44.67 19.17
N ARG A 60 -18.30 45.56 20.15
CA ARG A 60 -17.10 46.10 20.83
C ARG A 60 -16.96 45.59 22.28
N GLY A 61 -17.66 44.50 22.59
CA GLY A 61 -17.62 43.83 23.88
C GLY A 61 -18.18 42.41 23.80
N THR A 62 -18.09 41.67 24.91
CA THR A 62 -18.50 40.26 25.02
C THR A 62 -19.70 40.09 25.96
N GLY A 63 -20.51 39.05 25.73
CA GLY A 63 -21.75 38.80 26.49
C GLY A 63 -22.99 38.74 25.61
N ASP A 64 -24.15 39.01 26.20
CA ASP A 64 -25.43 38.94 25.49
C ASP A 64 -25.74 40.25 24.75
N LEU A 65 -25.86 40.17 23.42
CA LEU A 65 -26.30 41.25 22.56
C LEU A 65 -27.79 41.06 22.22
N HIS A 66 -28.57 42.11 22.41
CA HIS A 66 -30.00 42.11 22.18
C HIS A 66 -30.30 42.87 20.89
N ILE A 67 -30.65 42.18 19.81
CA ILE A 67 -31.13 42.84 18.58
C ILE A 67 -32.61 43.17 18.77
N LEU A 68 -32.90 44.46 18.90
CA LEU A 68 -34.24 45.01 19.10
C LEU A 68 -35.00 45.21 17.79
N GLY A 69 -34.30 45.39 16.67
CA GLY A 69 -34.88 45.67 15.36
C GLY A 69 -33.95 46.46 14.46
N TYR A 70 -34.52 47.34 13.63
CA TYR A 70 -33.77 48.23 12.76
C TYR A 70 -34.40 49.63 12.72
N ALA A 71 -33.57 50.64 12.50
CA ALA A 71 -34.00 52.01 12.21
C ALA A 71 -33.84 52.28 10.71
N THR A 72 -34.68 53.15 10.17
CA THR A 72 -34.65 53.56 8.76
C THR A 72 -35.26 54.94 8.57
N CYS A 73 -34.93 55.62 7.47
CA CYS A 73 -35.56 56.85 7.03
C CYS A 73 -36.09 56.70 5.60
N VAL A 74 -37.41 56.80 5.46
CA VAL A 74 -38.15 56.63 4.19
C VAL A 74 -39.02 57.85 3.99
N LEU A 75 -38.96 58.48 2.81
CA LEU A 75 -39.73 59.70 2.49
C LEU A 75 -39.59 60.82 3.54
N GLY A 76 -38.41 60.93 4.16
CA GLY A 76 -38.13 61.89 5.23
C GLY A 76 -38.66 61.50 6.62
N VAL A 77 -39.34 60.36 6.75
CA VAL A 77 -39.85 59.84 8.02
C VAL A 77 -38.88 58.84 8.61
N GLN A 78 -38.35 59.15 9.79
CA GLN A 78 -37.55 58.21 10.58
C GLN A 78 -38.46 57.22 11.29
N SER A 79 -38.19 55.93 11.11
CA SER A 79 -38.95 54.82 11.68
C SER A 79 -38.02 53.89 12.45
N SER A 80 -38.48 53.43 13.61
CA SER A 80 -37.84 52.36 14.39
C SER A 80 -38.72 51.11 14.34
N CYS A 81 -38.31 50.11 13.58
CA CYS A 81 -39.04 48.87 13.38
C CYS A 81 -38.52 47.82 14.36
N ARG A 82 -39.29 47.52 15.42
CA ARG A 82 -38.86 46.57 16.46
C ARG A 82 -39.32 45.15 16.17
N VAL A 83 -38.53 44.17 16.59
CA VAL A 83 -38.82 42.74 16.45
C VAL A 83 -40.11 42.36 17.17
N ARG A 84 -40.36 42.96 18.33
CA ARG A 84 -41.62 42.77 19.09
C ARG A 84 -42.88 43.13 18.29
N ASP A 85 -42.76 44.01 17.29
CA ASP A 85 -43.89 44.46 16.47
C ASP A 85 -44.06 43.59 15.20
N LEU A 86 -43.22 42.56 15.02
CA LEU A 86 -43.27 41.66 13.87
C LEU A 86 -44.02 40.35 14.21
N PRO A 87 -45.33 40.25 13.89
CA PRO A 87 -46.15 39.07 14.23
C PRO A 87 -45.69 37.78 13.54
N GLN A 88 -45.00 37.89 12.39
CA GLN A 88 -44.43 36.77 11.64
C GLN A 88 -43.34 36.04 12.45
N LEU A 89 -42.54 36.77 13.22
CA LEU A 89 -41.45 36.22 14.05
C LEU A 89 -41.95 35.69 15.40
N GLN A 90 -43.14 36.12 15.84
CA GLN A 90 -43.76 35.62 17.07
C GLN A 90 -44.36 34.22 16.92
N ARG A 91 -44.77 33.81 15.70
CA ARG A 91 -45.46 32.54 15.45
C ARG A 91 -44.56 31.39 14.98
N SER A 92 -43.36 31.70 14.47
CA SER A 92 -42.53 30.76 13.70
C SER A 92 -41.44 30.03 14.51
N ARG A 93 -41.29 30.30 15.80
CA ARG A 93 -40.43 29.52 16.71
C ARG A 93 -41.25 29.01 17.88
N GLY A 94 -41.15 27.72 18.19
CA GLY A 94 -41.67 27.07 19.41
C GLY A 94 -41.03 27.57 20.74
N GLY A 95 -40.53 28.80 20.73
CA GLY A 95 -40.04 29.58 21.84
C GLY A 95 -40.04 31.03 21.36
N ALA A 96 -41.11 31.78 21.65
CA ALA A 96 -41.15 33.21 21.40
C ALA A 96 -39.96 33.89 22.13
N PRO A 97 -39.31 34.91 21.55
CA PRO A 97 -38.42 35.76 22.33
C PRO A 97 -39.27 36.43 23.42
N ARG A 98 -39.18 35.93 24.66
CA ARG A 98 -40.01 36.37 25.79
C ARG A 98 -39.97 37.88 26.03
N ASP A 99 -38.90 38.55 25.58
CA ASP A 99 -38.65 39.99 25.75
C ASP A 99 -38.66 40.83 24.45
N GLY A 100 -39.10 40.25 23.32
CA GLY A 100 -39.24 41.01 22.07
C GLY A 100 -37.93 41.48 21.44
N ALA A 101 -36.83 40.77 21.72
CA ALA A 101 -35.49 40.96 21.17
C ALA A 101 -34.90 39.60 20.73
N LEU A 102 -34.05 39.60 19.71
CA LEU A 102 -33.22 38.44 19.41
C LEU A 102 -31.95 38.52 20.25
N VAL A 103 -31.79 37.60 21.20
CA VAL A 103 -30.59 37.52 22.04
C VAL A 103 -29.57 36.62 21.36
N LEU A 104 -28.33 37.10 21.25
CA LEU A 104 -27.19 36.34 20.75
C LEU A 104 -25.98 36.57 21.63
N THR A 105 -25.21 35.52 21.88
CA THR A 105 -23.97 35.63 22.65
C THR A 105 -22.81 36.04 21.74
N VAL A 106 -22.13 37.12 22.12
CA VAL A 106 -20.89 37.59 21.52
C VAL A 106 -19.74 37.00 22.32
N VAL A 107 -18.93 36.15 21.67
CA VAL A 107 -17.74 35.54 22.27
C VAL A 107 -16.54 36.48 22.13
N PRO A 108 -15.50 36.33 22.97
CA PRO A 108 -14.29 37.15 22.88
C PRO A 108 -13.58 37.03 21.54
N ALA A 109 -12.72 38.02 21.24
CA ALA A 109 -11.91 38.04 20.04
C ALA A 109 -11.13 36.72 19.85
N LEU A 110 -11.14 36.22 18.61
CA LEU A 110 -10.48 34.98 18.19
C LEU A 110 -9.57 35.28 16.99
N PRO A 111 -8.45 34.54 16.84
CA PRO A 111 -7.60 34.66 15.66
C PRO A 111 -8.33 34.29 14.38
N GLN A 112 -7.77 34.65 13.22
CA GLN A 112 -8.25 34.21 11.90
C GLN A 112 -7.12 33.54 11.15
N LEU A 113 -7.39 32.37 10.60
CA LEU A 113 -6.39 31.57 9.91
C LEU A 113 -6.71 31.51 8.42
N GLU A 114 -5.72 31.75 7.56
CA GLU A 114 -5.74 31.36 6.15
C GLU A 114 -4.80 30.17 5.94
N VAL A 115 -5.23 29.19 5.14
CA VAL A 115 -4.41 28.03 4.77
C VAL A 115 -4.16 28.05 3.26
N VAL A 116 -2.91 27.81 2.84
CA VAL A 116 -2.52 27.69 1.44
C VAL A 116 -1.67 26.43 1.29
N ALA A 117 -2.07 25.52 0.40
CA ALA A 117 -1.24 24.39 0.00
C ALA A 117 -0.44 24.74 -1.27
N GLN A 118 0.88 24.71 -1.16
CA GLN A 118 1.78 24.91 -2.30
C GLN A 118 1.95 23.59 -3.07
N GLY A 119 2.06 23.67 -4.39
CA GLY A 119 2.21 22.49 -5.26
C GLY A 119 0.91 21.74 -5.57
N LEU A 120 -0.22 22.15 -4.99
CA LEU A 120 -1.53 21.55 -5.25
C LEU A 120 -2.41 22.43 -6.13
N SER A 121 -3.13 21.79 -7.06
CA SER A 121 -4.09 22.47 -7.94
C SER A 121 -5.43 22.68 -7.22
N PRO A 122 -6.01 23.88 -7.24
CA PRO A 122 -7.36 24.10 -6.74
C PRO A 122 -8.38 23.25 -7.52
N ALA A 123 -9.32 22.63 -6.82
CA ALA A 123 -10.42 21.88 -7.42
C ALA A 123 -11.73 22.67 -7.36
N ALA A 124 -12.55 22.58 -8.40
CA ALA A 124 -13.84 23.26 -8.47
C ALA A 124 -14.98 22.49 -7.78
N THR A 125 -14.79 21.19 -7.53
CA THR A 125 -15.81 20.31 -6.97
C THR A 125 -15.56 20.13 -5.49
N PHE A 126 -16.55 20.43 -4.64
CA PHE A 126 -16.45 20.27 -3.18
C PHE A 126 -16.53 18.80 -2.76
N SER A 127 -15.77 18.44 -1.72
CA SER A 127 -15.76 17.08 -1.14
C SER A 127 -17.14 16.68 -0.60
N THR A 128 -17.40 15.37 -0.60
CA THR A 128 -18.60 14.75 -0.03
C THR A 128 -18.31 14.04 1.30
N VAL A 129 -17.08 14.16 1.83
CA VAL A 129 -16.63 13.46 3.03
C VAL A 129 -16.79 14.35 4.26
N GLY A 130 -17.45 13.80 5.29
CA GLY A 130 -17.51 14.41 6.62
C GLY A 130 -18.35 15.68 6.68
N ASP A 131 -18.08 16.50 7.70
CA ASP A 131 -18.66 17.83 7.84
C ASP A 131 -17.88 18.84 7.00
N THR A 132 -18.49 19.28 5.90
CA THR A 132 -17.88 20.22 4.96
C THR A 132 -18.20 21.68 5.27
N SER A 133 -18.91 21.96 6.37
CA SER A 133 -19.33 23.32 6.75
C SER A 133 -18.16 24.29 7.00
N HIS A 134 -16.97 23.76 7.28
CA HIS A 134 -15.76 24.53 7.57
C HIS A 134 -14.71 24.45 6.44
N VAL A 135 -15.05 23.83 5.30
CA VAL A 135 -14.13 23.71 4.15
C VAL A 135 -14.07 25.03 3.39
N VAL A 136 -12.87 25.62 3.32
CA VAL A 136 -12.67 26.89 2.60
C VAL A 136 -11.97 26.76 1.26
N LYS A 137 -11.19 25.69 1.11
CA LYS A 137 -10.36 25.44 -0.07
C LYS A 137 -10.39 23.95 -0.34
N HIS A 138 -10.41 23.61 -1.63
CA HIS A 138 -10.37 22.25 -2.11
C HIS A 138 -9.21 22.12 -3.10
N TYR A 139 -8.39 21.09 -2.92
CA TYR A 139 -7.26 20.76 -3.77
C TYR A 139 -7.42 19.40 -4.43
N ALA A 140 -6.87 19.24 -5.63
CA ALA A 140 -6.77 17.98 -6.35
C ALA A 140 -5.31 17.60 -6.56
N LEU A 141 -5.00 16.32 -6.39
CA LEU A 141 -3.68 15.73 -6.58
C LEU A 141 -3.82 14.41 -7.35
N ALA A 142 -3.13 14.27 -8.47
CA ALA A 142 -3.06 13.02 -9.22
C ALA A 142 -1.72 12.35 -8.97
N LEU A 143 -1.70 11.12 -8.47
CA LEU A 143 -0.51 10.32 -8.17
C LEU A 143 -0.52 9.00 -8.95
N TYR A 144 0.64 8.41 -9.19
CA TYR A 144 0.76 7.01 -9.58
C TYR A 144 0.85 6.10 -8.34
N ALA A 145 0.45 4.84 -8.50
CA ALA A 145 0.52 3.87 -7.41
C ALA A 145 1.98 3.70 -6.92
N GLY A 146 2.21 3.89 -5.62
CA GLY A 146 3.55 3.84 -5.01
C GLY A 146 4.32 5.14 -5.04
N GLU A 147 3.82 6.18 -5.70
CA GLU A 147 4.44 7.51 -5.69
C GLU A 147 4.21 8.19 -4.34
N SER A 148 5.19 8.99 -3.90
CA SER A 148 5.03 9.87 -2.74
C SER A 148 5.24 11.32 -3.17
N HIS A 149 4.37 12.20 -2.67
CA HIS A 149 4.36 13.62 -2.99
C HIS A 149 4.31 14.44 -1.71
N GLU A 150 5.12 15.49 -1.64
CA GLU A 150 5.22 16.38 -0.50
C GLU A 150 4.49 17.69 -0.81
N CYS A 151 3.52 18.05 0.02
CA CYS A 151 2.76 19.28 -0.11
C CYS A 151 3.09 20.20 1.06
N LEU A 152 3.60 21.40 0.81
CA LEU A 152 3.85 22.38 1.86
C LEU A 152 2.57 23.16 2.16
N LEU A 153 2.02 23.01 3.36
CA LEU A 153 0.88 23.81 3.83
C LEU A 153 1.38 24.98 4.66
N THR A 154 1.03 26.19 4.24
CA THR A 154 1.32 27.44 4.95
C THR A 154 0.05 27.97 5.61
N LEU A 155 0.13 28.20 6.92
CA LEU A 155 -0.91 28.70 7.80
C LEU A 155 -0.57 30.14 8.17
N THR A 156 -1.34 31.11 7.69
CA THR A 156 -1.10 32.54 7.95
C THR A 156 -2.17 33.09 8.87
N ASN A 157 -1.75 33.75 9.95
CA ASN A 157 -2.67 34.45 10.84
C ASN A 157 -3.05 35.80 10.22
N THR A 158 -4.28 35.92 9.75
CA THR A 158 -4.85 37.15 9.17
C THR A 158 -5.64 37.96 10.20
N GLY A 159 -5.79 37.44 11.42
CA GLY A 159 -6.45 38.09 12.53
C GLY A 159 -5.50 38.92 13.39
N LYS A 160 -6.08 39.61 14.38
CA LYS A 160 -5.35 40.47 15.33
C LYS A 160 -4.85 39.71 16.56
N GLU A 161 -5.55 38.67 16.96
CA GLU A 161 -5.14 37.83 18.08
C GLU A 161 -4.10 36.80 17.60
N PRO A 162 -3.08 36.47 18.41
CA PRO A 162 -2.14 35.40 18.09
C PRO A 162 -2.84 34.04 18.08
N ILE A 163 -2.35 33.10 17.28
CA ILE A 163 -2.76 31.69 17.36
C ILE A 163 -1.83 31.00 18.35
N GLU A 164 -2.34 30.63 19.52
CA GLU A 164 -1.56 30.04 20.61
C GLU A 164 -1.77 28.52 20.72
N SER A 165 -2.90 28.01 20.22
CA SER A 165 -3.24 26.60 20.18
C SER A 165 -3.72 26.24 18.78
N LEU A 166 -3.19 25.15 18.23
CA LEU A 166 -3.56 24.62 16.93
C LEU A 166 -3.49 23.09 16.95
N GLU A 167 -4.60 22.44 16.64
CA GLU A 167 -4.71 21.00 16.51
C GLU A 167 -5.12 20.63 15.08
N THR A 168 -4.58 19.53 14.57
CA THR A 168 -4.88 19.01 13.24
C THR A 168 -5.51 17.64 13.32
N THR A 169 -6.55 17.41 12.53
CA THR A 169 -7.20 16.09 12.41
C THR A 169 -7.56 15.82 10.96
N LEU A 170 -7.58 14.55 10.55
CA LEU A 170 -7.92 14.14 9.20
C LEU A 170 -9.22 13.34 9.21
N GLN A 171 -10.11 13.67 8.29
CA GLN A 171 -11.32 12.90 8.03
C GLN A 171 -11.24 12.26 6.65
N THR A 172 -11.35 10.93 6.60
CA THR A 172 -11.37 10.17 5.35
C THR A 172 -12.28 8.94 5.47
N LYS A 173 -12.65 8.34 4.34
CA LYS A 173 -13.39 7.07 4.28
C LYS A 173 -12.47 5.84 4.43
N LEU A 174 -11.16 6.05 4.42
CA LEU A 174 -10.19 4.98 4.62
C LEU A 174 -10.24 4.44 6.05
N ASP A 175 -9.84 3.19 6.24
CA ASP A 175 -9.51 2.64 7.55
C ASP A 175 -8.20 3.26 8.08
N LYS A 176 -7.94 3.13 9.39
CA LYS A 176 -6.79 3.79 10.05
C LYS A 176 -5.44 3.35 9.50
N GLU A 177 -5.29 2.11 9.06
CA GLU A 177 -4.03 1.61 8.53
C GLU A 177 -3.77 2.24 7.14
N SER A 178 -4.78 2.22 6.27
CA SER A 178 -4.72 2.89 4.98
C SER A 178 -4.53 4.40 5.08
N GLU A 179 -5.15 5.04 6.08
CA GLU A 179 -5.00 6.48 6.36
C GLU A 179 -3.54 6.83 6.70
N GLN A 180 -2.97 6.19 7.71
CA GLN A 180 -1.59 6.43 8.16
C GLN A 180 -0.55 6.13 7.07
N ALA A 181 -0.89 5.21 6.17
CA ALA A 181 0.00 4.79 5.11
C ALA A 181 -0.14 5.61 3.82
N MET A 182 -1.17 6.47 3.73
CA MET A 182 -1.43 7.38 2.62
C MET A 182 -1.14 8.85 2.99
N PHE A 183 -1.43 9.26 4.21
CA PHE A 183 -1.25 10.63 4.68
C PHE A 183 -0.37 10.65 5.93
N ALA A 184 0.71 11.42 5.90
CA ALA A 184 1.58 11.61 7.05
C ALA A 184 2.02 13.07 7.16
N TRP A 185 2.01 13.59 8.38
CA TRP A 185 2.58 14.90 8.71
C TRP A 185 3.00 14.93 10.19
N SER A 186 3.91 15.84 10.54
CA SER A 186 4.35 16.03 11.92
C SER A 186 3.53 17.12 12.61
N ALA A 187 2.79 16.76 13.66
CA ALA A 187 2.13 17.74 14.51
C ALA A 187 3.13 18.59 15.33
N GLU A 188 4.33 18.07 15.57
CA GLU A 188 5.40 18.77 16.29
C GLU A 188 5.95 19.95 15.47
N GLU A 189 6.00 19.83 14.13
CA GLU A 189 6.38 20.94 13.25
C GLU A 189 5.52 22.17 13.48
N LEU A 190 4.20 21.99 13.50
CA LEU A 190 3.24 23.06 13.81
C LEU A 190 3.38 23.57 15.24
N THR A 191 3.45 22.66 16.21
CA THR A 191 3.51 23.02 17.64
C THR A 191 4.75 23.85 17.98
N SER A 192 5.89 23.55 17.34
CA SER A 192 7.15 24.28 17.54
C SER A 192 7.14 25.71 16.99
N GLN A 193 6.18 26.04 16.11
CA GLN A 193 6.00 27.36 15.51
C GLN A 193 4.91 28.20 16.18
N LEU A 194 4.28 27.67 17.24
CA LEU A 194 3.32 28.42 18.05
C LEU A 194 4.04 29.29 19.09
N PRO A 195 3.53 30.50 19.40
CA PRO A 195 2.34 31.11 18.81
C PRO A 195 2.60 31.76 17.44
N ILE A 196 1.60 31.74 16.55
CA ILE A 196 1.65 32.48 15.28
C ILE A 196 1.15 33.92 15.53
N PRO A 197 2.01 34.94 15.46
CA PRO A 197 1.62 36.33 15.73
C PRO A 197 0.73 36.89 14.60
N GLU A 198 0.14 38.07 14.80
CA GLU A 198 -0.58 38.82 13.76
C GLU A 198 0.29 38.98 12.51
N GLY A 199 -0.23 38.56 11.35
CA GLY A 199 0.49 38.57 10.07
C GLY A 199 1.61 37.53 9.93
N GLY A 200 1.86 36.72 10.97
CA GLY A 200 2.83 35.64 10.95
C GLY A 200 2.31 34.40 10.23
N SER A 201 3.22 33.47 9.92
CA SER A 201 2.88 32.19 9.31
C SER A 201 3.63 31.03 9.96
N ALA A 202 2.99 29.87 10.01
CA ALA A 202 3.61 28.57 10.26
C ALA A 202 3.47 27.68 9.02
N SER A 203 4.39 26.75 8.80
CA SER A 203 4.25 25.77 7.71
C SER A 203 4.62 24.37 8.14
N PHE A 204 3.99 23.38 7.53
CA PHE A 204 4.31 21.97 7.74
C PHE A 204 4.14 21.18 6.44
N THR A 205 4.80 20.02 6.36
CA THR A 205 4.75 19.19 5.15
C THR A 205 3.73 18.06 5.32
N LEU A 206 2.78 17.97 4.38
CA LEU A 206 1.89 16.83 4.21
C LEU A 206 2.47 15.89 3.17
N HIS A 207 2.87 14.69 3.60
CA HIS A 207 3.29 13.61 2.72
C HIS A 207 2.06 12.82 2.28
N VAL A 208 1.85 12.72 0.98
CA VAL A 208 0.75 11.95 0.36
C VAL A 208 1.34 10.84 -0.50
N THR A 209 1.03 9.59 -0.17
CA THR A 209 1.49 8.41 -0.91
C THR A 209 0.35 7.78 -1.70
N GLY A 210 0.52 7.60 -3.02
CA GLY A 210 -0.46 6.99 -3.90
C GLY A 210 -0.67 5.51 -3.61
N ARG A 211 -1.56 5.16 -2.70
CA ARG A 211 -1.89 3.76 -2.36
C ARG A 211 -2.84 3.15 -3.40
N GLY A 212 -2.25 2.52 -4.42
CA GLY A 212 -2.95 1.73 -5.45
C GLY A 212 -2.72 0.22 -5.30
N HIS A 213 -3.53 -0.57 -6.01
CA HIS A 213 -3.33 -2.00 -6.13
C HIS A 213 -2.24 -2.31 -7.14
N PHE A 214 -1.27 -3.13 -6.76
CA PHE A 214 -0.20 -3.55 -7.66
C PHE A 214 -0.53 -4.88 -8.36
N LEU A 215 -1.60 -5.57 -7.97
CA LEU A 215 -2.01 -6.80 -8.65
C LEU A 215 -2.86 -6.49 -9.88
N ALA A 216 -2.47 -7.04 -11.03
CA ALA A 216 -3.28 -6.97 -12.24
C ALA A 216 -4.59 -7.74 -12.02
N PRO A 217 -5.77 -7.18 -12.31
CA PRO A 217 -7.03 -7.90 -12.27
C PRO A 217 -6.97 -9.10 -13.20
N THR A 218 -6.99 -10.31 -12.63
CA THR A 218 -6.97 -11.54 -13.41
C THR A 218 -8.28 -11.61 -14.21
N ALA A 219 -8.22 -11.34 -15.51
CA ALA A 219 -9.31 -11.63 -16.43
C ALA A 219 -9.61 -13.14 -16.30
N GLY A 220 -10.78 -13.47 -15.73
CA GLY A 220 -11.11 -14.80 -15.23
C GLY A 220 -10.65 -15.95 -16.14
N LYS A 221 -9.61 -16.67 -15.71
CA LYS A 221 -9.29 -18.02 -16.17
C LYS A 221 -8.78 -18.84 -14.98
N ASN A 222 -9.68 -19.69 -14.52
CA ASN A 222 -9.52 -20.84 -13.65
C ASN A 222 -8.06 -21.26 -13.39
N HIS A 223 -7.61 -21.08 -12.15
CA HIS A 223 -6.62 -21.97 -11.58
C HIS A 223 -7.17 -23.40 -11.63
N LEU A 224 -6.42 -24.32 -12.24
CA LEU A 224 -6.26 -25.74 -11.90
C LEU A 224 -5.56 -26.47 -13.06
N ALA A 225 -4.22 -26.43 -13.11
CA ALA A 225 -3.34 -27.54 -13.53
C ALA A 225 -1.86 -27.10 -13.54
N PRO A 226 -0.93 -27.87 -12.93
CA PRO A 226 0.50 -27.70 -13.16
C PRO A 226 0.87 -28.37 -14.50
N GLY A 227 1.05 -27.56 -15.54
CA GLY A 227 1.43 -28.00 -16.89
C GLY A 227 2.95 -27.94 -17.11
N VAL A 228 3.57 -29.12 -17.06
CA VAL A 228 4.87 -29.57 -17.62
C VAL A 228 5.59 -28.58 -18.57
N PRO A 229 6.91 -28.36 -18.44
CA PRO A 229 7.69 -27.57 -19.39
C PRO A 229 7.85 -28.32 -20.72
N SER A 230 7.25 -27.80 -21.80
CA SER A 230 7.51 -28.26 -23.16
C SER A 230 8.82 -27.66 -23.66
N SER A 231 9.89 -28.44 -23.59
CA SER A 231 11.14 -28.21 -24.32
C SER A 231 10.89 -28.16 -25.83
N ARG A 232 11.10 -26.99 -26.47
CA ARG A 232 11.35 -26.92 -27.91
C ARG A 232 12.83 -26.66 -28.15
N GLN A 233 13.45 -27.64 -28.80
CA GLN A 233 14.83 -27.69 -29.25
C GLN A 233 15.15 -26.52 -30.18
N GLY A 234 16.25 -25.80 -29.89
CA GLY A 234 16.94 -24.95 -30.83
C GLY A 234 18.20 -25.67 -31.32
N SER A 235 18.27 -25.97 -32.62
CA SER A 235 19.50 -26.33 -33.31
C SER A 235 20.14 -25.08 -33.93
N ALA A 236 21.39 -24.82 -33.57
CA ALA A 236 22.38 -23.94 -34.22
C ALA A 236 22.46 -24.19 -35.75
N SER A 237 22.82 -23.31 -36.72
CA SER A 237 23.53 -22.01 -36.87
C SER A 237 23.38 -21.57 -38.38
N PRO A 238 24.12 -20.61 -38.99
CA PRO A 238 24.36 -19.18 -38.73
C PRO A 238 24.15 -18.25 -39.98
N LEU A 239 24.33 -16.93 -39.79
CA LEU A 239 24.51 -15.83 -40.78
C LEU A 239 23.34 -15.41 -41.72
N GLY A 240 22.94 -14.13 -41.63
CA GLY A 240 22.20 -13.44 -42.70
C GLY A 240 21.42 -12.18 -42.25
N THR A 241 21.85 -11.02 -42.76
CA THR A 241 21.36 -9.63 -42.63
C THR A 241 19.83 -9.35 -42.57
N PRO A 242 19.40 -8.16 -42.04
CA PRO A 242 17.98 -7.87 -41.80
C PRO A 242 17.27 -7.43 -43.08
N LYS A 243 16.12 -8.06 -43.39
CA LYS A 243 15.19 -7.59 -44.42
C LYS A 243 13.84 -7.21 -43.83
N ARG A 244 13.65 -5.89 -43.77
CA ARG A 244 12.38 -5.15 -43.71
C ARG A 244 11.35 -5.78 -44.66
N ARG A 245 10.19 -6.19 -44.14
CA ARG A 245 9.00 -6.49 -44.95
C ARG A 245 7.79 -5.75 -44.39
N SER A 246 7.47 -4.65 -45.05
CA SER A 246 6.14 -4.04 -45.07
C SER A 246 5.20 -4.93 -45.88
N ALA A 247 4.10 -5.37 -45.26
CA ALA A 247 2.93 -5.85 -45.98
C ALA A 247 1.67 -5.38 -45.24
N SER A 248 1.04 -4.35 -45.81
CA SER A 248 -0.30 -3.89 -45.49
C SER A 248 -1.32 -4.99 -45.81
N SER A 249 -2.11 -5.39 -44.82
CA SER A 249 -3.45 -5.91 -45.09
C SER A 249 -4.40 -5.35 -44.04
N ARG A 250 -5.42 -4.67 -44.57
CA ARG A 250 -6.40 -3.85 -43.88
C ARG A 250 -7.53 -4.79 -43.42
N SER A 251 -7.58 -5.09 -42.13
CA SER A 251 -8.80 -5.59 -41.48
C SER A 251 -8.98 -4.77 -40.21
N GLN A 252 -10.08 -4.01 -40.17
CA GLN A 252 -10.44 -3.22 -39.00
C GLN A 252 -10.81 -4.18 -37.86
N PRO A 253 -10.27 -4.01 -36.64
CA PRO A 253 -10.84 -4.66 -35.47
C PRO A 253 -12.14 -3.94 -35.07
N PRO A 254 -13.13 -4.65 -34.49
CA PRO A 254 -14.31 -4.03 -33.90
C PRO A 254 -13.90 -3.13 -32.73
N PRO A 255 -14.74 -2.17 -32.29
CA PRO A 255 -14.39 -1.25 -31.21
C PRO A 255 -14.13 -2.05 -29.93
N SER A 256 -12.87 -2.08 -29.50
CA SER A 256 -12.49 -2.54 -28.18
C SER A 256 -13.09 -1.59 -27.17
N ASN A 257 -14.04 -2.09 -26.37
CA ASN A 257 -14.24 -1.54 -25.03
C ASN A 257 -12.92 -1.69 -24.30
N HIS A 258 -12.09 -0.64 -24.31
CA HIS A 258 -10.98 -0.48 -23.39
C HIS A 258 -11.60 -0.27 -22.00
N GLN A 259 -11.94 -1.38 -21.33
CA GLN A 259 -12.03 -1.35 -19.88
C GLN A 259 -10.59 -1.26 -19.39
N ASP A 260 -10.22 -0.11 -18.83
CA ASP A 260 -8.91 0.06 -18.23
C ASP A 260 -8.66 -1.09 -17.24
N PRO A 261 -7.54 -1.81 -17.38
CA PRO A 261 -7.31 -3.04 -16.65
C PRO A 261 -7.21 -2.81 -15.13
N CYS A 262 -7.00 -1.58 -14.65
CA CYS A 262 -7.12 -1.22 -13.24
C CYS A 262 -7.77 0.16 -13.11
N PRO A 263 -8.94 0.30 -12.44
CA PRO A 263 -9.59 1.60 -12.32
C PRO A 263 -8.78 2.55 -11.44
N THR A 264 -8.73 3.82 -11.83
CA THR A 264 -8.21 4.91 -11.00
C THR A 264 -8.95 4.93 -9.67
N LYS A 265 -8.20 4.96 -8.57
CA LYS A 265 -8.78 5.04 -7.22
C LYS A 265 -8.81 6.49 -6.77
N THR A 266 -9.99 7.00 -6.44
CA THR A 266 -10.15 8.34 -5.89
C THR A 266 -10.34 8.27 -4.38
N VAL A 267 -9.53 9.01 -3.64
CA VAL A 267 -9.61 9.17 -2.19
C VAL A 267 -9.90 10.62 -1.86
N GLU A 268 -10.92 10.86 -1.07
CA GLU A 268 -11.22 12.17 -0.51
C GLU A 268 -10.79 12.22 0.96
N ALA A 269 -10.14 13.32 1.33
CA ALA A 269 -9.65 13.62 2.67
C ALA A 269 -9.97 15.08 3.02
N VAL A 270 -10.34 15.32 4.27
CA VAL A 270 -10.56 16.66 4.81
C VAL A 270 -9.63 16.86 6.00
N LEU A 271 -8.64 17.73 5.84
CA LEU A 271 -7.73 18.12 6.90
C LEU A 271 -8.33 19.29 7.67
N GLN A 272 -8.62 19.07 8.95
CA GLN A 272 -9.27 20.03 9.83
C GLN A 272 -8.25 20.67 10.78
N PHE A 273 -8.43 21.96 11.01
CA PHE A 273 -7.62 22.77 11.90
C PHE A 273 -8.52 23.35 12.97
N GLN A 274 -8.28 22.99 14.22
CA GLN A 274 -8.94 23.60 15.37
C GLN A 274 -7.95 24.53 16.05
N TYR A 275 -8.28 25.82 16.15
CA TYR A 275 -7.32 26.82 16.61
C TYR A 275 -7.93 27.89 17.50
N SER A 276 -7.11 28.43 18.39
CA SER A 276 -7.51 29.48 19.32
C SER A 276 -6.30 30.28 19.83
N GLY A 277 -6.58 31.43 20.42
CA GLY A 277 -5.60 32.25 21.14
C GLY A 277 -6.25 33.45 21.81
N GLY A 278 -5.46 34.17 22.58
CA GLY A 278 -5.85 35.43 23.20
C GLY A 278 -7.03 35.32 24.17
N PRO A 279 -7.93 36.31 24.20
CA PRO A 279 -9.15 36.29 25.01
C PRO A 279 -10.05 35.08 24.73
N GLY A 280 -10.18 34.68 23.46
CA GLY A 280 -11.00 33.54 23.06
C GLY A 280 -10.52 32.22 23.67
N LEU A 281 -9.21 31.96 23.68
CA LEU A 281 -8.62 30.76 24.29
C LEU A 281 -8.88 30.71 25.80
N ARG A 282 -8.68 31.84 26.51
CA ARG A 282 -8.94 31.93 27.96
C ARG A 282 -10.41 31.66 28.30
N ALA A 283 -11.32 32.05 27.41
CA ALA A 283 -12.74 31.78 27.50
C ALA A 283 -13.16 30.41 26.92
N ARG A 284 -12.21 29.57 26.49
CA ARG A 284 -12.40 28.22 25.94
C ARG A 284 -13.20 28.18 24.63
N TYR A 285 -13.12 29.23 23.84
CA TYR A 285 -13.62 29.24 22.47
C TYR A 285 -12.50 28.91 21.48
N CYS A 286 -12.86 28.33 20.34
CA CYS A 286 -11.94 28.07 19.24
C CYS A 286 -12.66 28.24 17.90
N ARG A 287 -11.89 28.37 16.83
CA ARG A 287 -12.38 28.27 15.45
C ARG A 287 -12.03 26.91 14.87
N GLN A 288 -12.81 26.50 13.89
CA GLN A 288 -12.53 25.35 13.04
C GLN A 288 -12.37 25.81 11.60
N HIS A 289 -11.34 25.29 10.94
CA HIS A 289 -11.06 25.45 9.52
C HIS A 289 -10.89 24.08 8.88
N SER A 290 -11.14 23.95 7.59
CA SER A 290 -10.86 22.69 6.89
C SER A 290 -10.39 22.94 5.46
N VAL A 291 -9.49 22.07 5.02
CA VAL A 291 -9.01 21.99 3.64
C VAL A 291 -9.35 20.61 3.11
N ALA A 292 -10.06 20.56 1.99
CA ALA A 292 -10.36 19.30 1.31
C ALA A 292 -9.27 18.96 0.29
N LEU A 293 -8.94 17.68 0.18
CA LEU A 293 -8.00 17.11 -0.76
C LEU A 293 -8.62 15.89 -1.44
N THR A 294 -8.69 15.92 -2.77
CA THR A 294 -9.03 14.76 -3.61
C THR A 294 -7.76 14.22 -4.23
N VAL A 295 -7.43 12.97 -3.92
CA VAL A 295 -6.28 12.26 -4.45
C VAL A 295 -6.74 11.21 -5.45
N GLU A 296 -6.33 11.34 -6.71
CA GLU A 296 -6.56 10.36 -7.77
C GLU A 296 -5.30 9.51 -7.94
N VAL A 297 -5.40 8.20 -7.70
CA VAL A 297 -4.29 7.25 -7.82
C VAL A 297 -4.46 6.43 -9.10
N GLN A 298 -3.56 6.68 -10.06
CA GLN A 298 -3.45 5.95 -11.33
C GLN A 298 -2.55 4.71 -11.18
N PRO A 299 -2.77 3.65 -11.98
CA PRO A 299 -1.92 2.46 -11.95
C PRO A 299 -0.48 2.80 -12.40
N SER A 300 0.51 2.09 -11.84
CA SER A 300 1.92 2.21 -12.20
C SER A 300 2.49 0.85 -12.63
N LEU A 301 3.34 0.22 -11.84
CA LEU A 301 3.75 -1.17 -12.03
C LEU A 301 2.61 -2.10 -11.66
N LEU A 302 2.35 -3.12 -12.47
CA LEU A 302 1.38 -4.17 -12.17
C LEU A 302 2.08 -5.53 -12.13
N ILE A 303 1.62 -6.42 -11.25
CA ILE A 303 2.11 -7.77 -11.04
C ILE A 303 0.98 -8.73 -11.37
N SER A 304 1.21 -9.61 -12.34
CA SER A 304 0.19 -10.51 -12.88
C SER A 304 0.38 -11.96 -12.47
N GLN A 305 1.63 -12.41 -12.32
CA GLN A 305 1.99 -13.76 -11.87
C GLN A 305 3.22 -13.72 -10.98
N TRP A 306 3.32 -14.68 -10.06
CA TRP A 306 4.45 -14.85 -9.16
C TRP A 306 4.73 -16.33 -8.93
N ASP A 307 6.01 -16.68 -8.82
CA ASP A 307 6.46 -18.01 -8.43
C ASP A 307 7.78 -17.94 -7.65
N VAL A 308 8.14 -19.03 -6.96
CA VAL A 308 9.39 -19.13 -6.19
C VAL A 308 10.22 -20.28 -6.73
N LEU A 309 11.41 -19.97 -7.22
CA LEU A 309 12.36 -20.96 -7.72
C LEU A 309 13.57 -21.10 -6.78
N PRO A 310 14.14 -22.30 -6.65
CA PRO A 310 15.38 -22.48 -5.89
C PRO A 310 16.54 -21.73 -6.57
N ALA A 311 17.40 -21.10 -5.76
CA ALA A 311 18.66 -20.54 -6.23
C ALA A 311 19.79 -21.56 -6.17
N GLN A 312 20.93 -21.25 -6.79
CA GLN A 312 22.15 -22.05 -6.69
C GLN A 312 22.70 -22.06 -5.25
N VAL A 313 22.51 -20.96 -4.52
CA VAL A 313 22.90 -20.83 -3.12
C VAL A 313 21.73 -21.25 -2.23
N ALA A 314 21.98 -22.19 -1.31
CA ALA A 314 20.95 -22.75 -0.44
C ALA A 314 20.27 -21.72 0.49
N SER A 315 20.92 -20.58 0.77
CA SER A 315 20.36 -19.48 1.55
C SER A 315 19.51 -18.50 0.74
N GLU A 316 19.36 -18.71 -0.57
CA GLU A 316 18.66 -17.81 -1.48
C GLU A 316 17.56 -18.54 -2.26
N CYS A 317 16.60 -17.76 -2.77
CA CYS A 317 15.63 -18.19 -3.77
C CYS A 317 15.35 -17.05 -4.76
N TYR A 318 14.80 -17.39 -5.93
CA TYR A 318 14.36 -16.41 -6.92
C TYR A 318 12.84 -16.25 -6.85
N LEU A 319 12.37 -15.05 -6.52
CA LEU A 319 10.98 -14.66 -6.75
C LEU A 319 10.84 -14.25 -8.21
N VAL A 320 10.09 -15.03 -8.98
CA VAL A 320 9.86 -14.77 -10.39
C VAL A 320 8.55 -14.00 -10.48
N LEU A 321 8.61 -12.74 -10.91
CA LEU A 321 7.44 -11.87 -11.02
C LEU A 321 7.19 -11.50 -12.48
N ASP A 322 5.96 -11.69 -12.95
CA ASP A 322 5.50 -11.16 -14.22
C ASP A 322 4.95 -9.76 -14.00
N VAL A 323 5.75 -8.77 -14.38
CA VAL A 323 5.48 -7.35 -14.18
C VAL A 323 5.14 -6.66 -15.50
N SER A 324 4.23 -5.69 -15.45
CA SER A 324 3.87 -4.86 -16.60
C SER A 324 3.81 -3.39 -16.24
N ASN A 325 4.16 -2.54 -17.20
CA ASN A 325 4.05 -1.09 -17.08
C ASN A 325 2.60 -0.67 -17.37
N GLY A 326 1.84 -0.31 -16.34
CA GLY A 326 0.44 0.16 -16.46
C GLY A 326 0.31 1.63 -16.88
N THR A 327 1.37 2.26 -17.37
CA THR A 327 1.38 3.68 -17.77
C THR A 327 1.61 3.85 -19.27
N GLU A 328 1.27 5.04 -19.77
CA GLU A 328 1.54 5.48 -21.15
C GLU A 328 2.98 5.97 -21.37
N GLN A 329 3.81 5.95 -20.32
CA GLN A 329 5.18 6.45 -20.35
C GLN A 329 6.17 5.30 -20.33
N GLU A 330 7.38 5.54 -20.81
CA GLU A 330 8.49 4.61 -20.61
C GLU A 330 8.87 4.54 -19.12
N MET A 331 9.00 3.32 -18.60
CA MET A 331 9.28 3.05 -17.20
C MET A 331 10.65 2.37 -17.04
N GLU A 332 11.49 2.93 -16.18
CA GLU A 332 12.64 2.21 -15.63
C GLU A 332 12.25 1.52 -14.33
N LEU A 333 12.41 0.21 -14.29
CA LEU A 333 12.21 -0.62 -13.11
C LEU A 333 13.56 -0.96 -12.50
N LEU A 334 13.76 -0.54 -11.25
CA LEU A 334 14.86 -0.91 -10.38
C LEU A 334 14.39 -1.98 -9.40
N TYR A 335 15.15 -3.06 -9.30
CA TYR A 335 14.89 -4.15 -8.37
C TYR A 335 16.20 -4.61 -7.70
N PRO A 336 16.16 -5.42 -6.62
CA PRO A 336 17.32 -5.71 -5.79
C PRO A 336 18.59 -6.11 -6.55
N HIS A 337 19.74 -5.74 -5.98
CA HIS A 337 21.08 -5.81 -6.60
C HIS A 337 21.30 -4.80 -7.75
N GLU A 338 20.69 -3.62 -7.66
CA GLU A 338 20.84 -2.51 -8.63
C GLU A 338 20.55 -2.93 -10.08
N ARG A 339 19.71 -3.95 -10.24
CA ARG A 339 19.28 -4.38 -11.57
C ARG A 339 18.26 -3.39 -12.07
N ARG A 340 18.49 -2.90 -13.28
CA ARG A 340 17.61 -1.98 -13.99
C ARG A 340 17.09 -2.63 -15.26
N MET A 341 15.87 -2.28 -15.61
CA MET A 341 15.21 -2.73 -16.81
C MET A 341 14.29 -1.63 -17.31
N LEU A 342 14.30 -1.42 -18.61
CA LEU A 342 13.47 -0.42 -19.28
C LEU A 342 12.25 -1.12 -19.88
N MET A 343 11.07 -0.55 -19.69
CA MET A 343 9.79 -1.07 -20.15
C MET A 343 9.08 0.01 -20.96
N GLU A 344 8.68 -0.31 -22.18
CA GLU A 344 7.80 0.57 -22.97
C GLU A 344 6.41 0.66 -22.31
N ALA A 345 5.59 1.61 -22.76
CA ALA A 345 4.20 1.74 -22.32
C ALA A 345 3.44 0.42 -22.55
N HIS A 346 2.75 -0.07 -21.52
CA HIS A 346 1.99 -1.33 -21.54
C HIS A 346 2.81 -2.59 -21.79
N ASP A 347 4.15 -2.51 -21.79
CA ASP A 347 4.99 -3.69 -21.97
C ASP A 347 4.99 -4.57 -20.71
N SER A 348 5.24 -5.87 -20.91
CA SER A 348 5.25 -6.87 -19.85
C SER A 348 6.47 -7.76 -19.95
N CYS A 349 7.01 -8.14 -18.80
CA CYS A 349 8.22 -8.96 -18.74
C CYS A 349 8.26 -9.77 -17.45
N ARG A 350 9.15 -10.76 -17.43
CA ARG A 350 9.38 -11.63 -16.29
C ARG A 350 10.72 -11.29 -15.66
N ILE A 351 10.70 -10.90 -14.38
CA ILE A 351 11.91 -10.57 -13.63
C ILE A 351 12.19 -11.62 -12.53
N PRO A 352 13.44 -12.08 -12.39
CA PRO A 352 13.87 -12.86 -11.23
C PRO A 352 14.46 -11.93 -10.16
N VAL A 353 13.77 -11.80 -9.04
CA VAL A 353 14.23 -11.09 -7.85
C VAL A 353 14.90 -12.08 -6.91
N THR A 354 16.23 -11.97 -6.75
CA THR A 354 16.96 -12.77 -5.77
C THR A 354 16.61 -12.29 -4.37
N VAL A 355 16.18 -13.20 -3.51
CA VAL A 355 15.91 -12.91 -2.11
C VAL A 355 16.63 -13.90 -1.20
N ARG A 356 17.05 -13.42 -0.03
CA ARG A 356 17.50 -14.30 1.04
C ARG A 356 16.31 -15.03 1.62
N ARG A 357 16.49 -16.30 1.92
CA ARG A 357 15.47 -17.10 2.58
C ARG A 357 15.19 -16.58 3.98
N CYS A 358 13.93 -16.66 4.40
CA CYS A 358 13.47 -16.24 5.71
C CYS A 358 13.90 -17.27 6.77
N SER A 359 14.45 -16.81 7.89
CA SER A 359 14.75 -17.70 9.02
C SER A 359 13.47 -18.03 9.78
N PRO A 360 13.29 -19.26 10.28
CA PRO A 360 12.13 -19.59 11.09
C PRO A 360 12.12 -18.78 12.40
N PRO A 361 10.94 -18.43 12.95
CA PRO A 361 10.81 -17.62 14.15
C PRO A 361 11.40 -18.33 15.39
N THR A 362 12.00 -17.53 16.26
CA THR A 362 12.69 -18.02 17.47
C THR A 362 11.68 -18.56 18.51
N ALA A 363 12.16 -19.30 19.52
CA ALA A 363 11.28 -19.87 20.56
C ALA A 363 10.56 -18.79 21.39
N GLU A 364 11.18 -17.64 21.62
CA GLU A 364 10.66 -16.56 22.48
C GLU A 364 9.48 -15.79 21.84
N GLU A 365 9.41 -15.74 20.50
CA GLU A 365 8.32 -15.10 19.75
C GLU A 365 7.04 -15.96 19.74
N HIS A 366 7.17 -17.25 20.07
CA HIS A 366 6.10 -18.23 20.06
C HIS A 366 5.21 -18.17 21.31
N ASP A 367 5.80 -17.89 22.47
CA ASP A 367 5.08 -17.86 23.77
C ASP A 367 4.20 -16.61 23.96
N ARG A 368 4.37 -15.57 23.12
CA ARG A 368 3.57 -14.34 23.17
C ARG A 368 2.33 -14.37 22.25
N GLY A 369 2.22 -15.34 21.35
CA GLY A 369 1.16 -15.42 20.35
C GLY A 369 0.19 -16.58 20.61
N ALA A 370 -0.98 -16.29 21.19
CA ALA A 370 -2.08 -17.25 21.22
C ALA A 370 -2.69 -17.39 19.80
N GLY A 371 -2.15 -18.30 19.00
CA GLY A 371 -2.64 -18.62 17.66
C GLY A 371 -1.80 -19.70 17.00
N ALA A 372 -2.41 -20.56 16.18
CA ALA A 372 -1.77 -21.71 15.56
C ALA A 372 -0.40 -21.37 14.92
N PRO A 373 0.60 -22.29 14.98
CA PRO A 373 1.99 -22.07 14.49
C PRO A 373 2.08 -21.63 13.02
N LEU A 374 1.00 -21.85 12.28
CA LEU A 374 0.79 -21.56 10.87
C LEU A 374 0.77 -20.07 10.51
N GLY A 375 -0.06 -19.30 11.20
CA GLY A 375 -0.31 -17.90 10.86
C GLY A 375 0.86 -17.01 11.23
N ALA A 376 1.58 -17.37 12.30
CA ALA A 376 2.77 -16.65 12.74
C ALA A 376 3.91 -16.76 11.71
N LEU A 377 4.17 -17.96 11.18
CA LEU A 377 5.21 -18.19 10.18
C LEU A 377 4.91 -17.48 8.86
N GLU A 378 3.66 -17.54 8.41
CA GLU A 378 3.21 -16.80 7.22
C GLU A 378 3.39 -15.29 7.40
N ALA A 379 3.00 -14.74 8.55
CA ALA A 379 3.20 -13.33 8.86
C ALA A 379 4.69 -12.94 8.85
N THR A 380 5.56 -13.74 9.47
CA THR A 380 7.02 -13.51 9.46
C THR A 380 7.58 -13.52 8.04
N CYS A 381 7.22 -14.51 7.22
CA CYS A 381 7.62 -14.57 5.82
C CYS A 381 7.15 -13.33 5.03
N ARG A 382 5.90 -12.90 5.22
CA ARG A 382 5.35 -11.73 4.54
C ARG A 382 6.09 -10.46 4.91
N THR A 383 6.37 -10.24 6.20
CA THR A 383 7.16 -9.09 6.67
C THR A 383 8.57 -9.13 6.09
N HIS A 384 9.25 -10.28 6.16
CA HIS A 384 10.58 -10.46 5.59
C HIS A 384 10.61 -10.12 4.10
N LEU A 385 9.64 -10.62 3.32
CA LEU A 385 9.53 -10.33 1.89
C LEU A 385 9.34 -8.83 1.60
N LEU A 386 8.54 -8.13 2.41
CA LEU A 386 8.34 -6.68 2.26
C LEU A 386 9.60 -5.86 2.54
N GLU A 387 10.48 -6.36 3.42
CA GLU A 387 11.77 -5.74 3.71
C GLU A 387 12.80 -5.99 2.61
N VAL A 388 12.87 -7.23 2.09
CA VAL A 388 13.91 -7.62 1.14
C VAL A 388 13.57 -7.34 -0.33
N VAL A 389 12.28 -7.26 -0.68
CA VAL A 389 11.84 -6.98 -2.05
C VAL A 389 11.61 -5.48 -2.21
N ASP A 390 12.54 -4.83 -2.93
CA ASP A 390 12.47 -3.40 -3.22
C ASP A 390 12.27 -3.16 -4.72
N LEU A 391 11.03 -2.98 -5.14
CA LEU A 391 10.66 -2.67 -6.53
C LEU A 391 10.41 -1.17 -6.65
N ARG A 392 11.29 -0.45 -7.35
CA ARG A 392 11.14 0.99 -7.60
C ARG A 392 10.98 1.26 -9.07
N TRP A 393 10.02 2.10 -9.43
CA TRP A 393 9.80 2.51 -10.79
C TRP A 393 10.09 4.01 -10.96
N HIS A 394 10.54 4.39 -12.14
CA HIS A 394 10.77 5.78 -12.53
C HIS A 394 10.25 6.02 -13.96
N LEU A 395 9.48 7.10 -14.15
CA LEU A 395 8.87 7.51 -15.42
C LEU A 395 9.60 8.75 -15.94
N HIS A 396 10.53 8.56 -16.88
CA HIS A 396 11.38 9.63 -17.40
C HIS A 396 10.61 10.76 -18.07
N GLY A 397 9.50 10.46 -18.76
CA GLY A 397 8.73 11.47 -19.50
C GLY A 397 8.12 12.57 -18.62
N ILE A 398 7.94 12.29 -17.34
CA ILE A 398 7.27 13.18 -16.37
C ILE A 398 8.04 13.33 -15.06
N GLU A 399 9.23 12.74 -14.95
CA GLU A 399 10.12 12.81 -13.78
C GLU A 399 9.44 12.37 -12.47
N ARG A 400 8.67 11.28 -12.54
CA ARG A 400 7.96 10.71 -11.37
C ARG A 400 8.55 9.37 -10.99
N SER A 401 8.53 9.04 -9.71
CA SER A 401 9.01 7.76 -9.22
C SER A 401 8.14 7.23 -8.09
N GLY A 402 8.22 5.93 -7.84
CA GLY A 402 7.50 5.31 -6.75
C GLY A 402 8.00 3.91 -6.44
N LYS A 403 7.45 3.34 -5.37
CA LYS A 403 7.76 1.99 -4.89
C LYS A 403 6.55 1.08 -5.02
N ALA A 404 6.72 -0.02 -5.74
CA ALA A 404 5.70 -1.05 -5.84
C ALA A 404 5.76 -1.99 -4.64
N SER A 405 4.60 -2.35 -4.11
CA SER A 405 4.47 -3.26 -2.98
C SER A 405 3.99 -4.63 -3.42
N ILE A 406 4.58 -5.67 -2.83
CA ILE A 406 4.14 -7.07 -2.98
C ILE A 406 3.23 -7.51 -1.83
N ALA A 407 2.78 -6.58 -0.97
CA ALA A 407 1.96 -6.90 0.20
C ALA A 407 0.66 -7.63 -0.15
N GLU A 408 0.09 -7.32 -1.31
CA GLU A 408 -1.19 -7.91 -1.75
C GLU A 408 -1.01 -9.29 -2.38
N VAL A 409 0.22 -9.73 -2.69
CA VAL A 409 0.51 -11.01 -3.33
C VAL A 409 0.07 -12.18 -2.42
N PRO A 410 -0.84 -13.06 -2.88
CA PRO A 410 -1.23 -14.25 -2.13
C PRO A 410 -0.20 -15.37 -2.35
N TRP A 411 0.62 -15.60 -1.33
CA TRP A 411 1.63 -16.67 -1.33
C TRP A 411 0.98 -18.01 -1.01
N THR A 412 1.26 -19.02 -1.83
CA THR A 412 0.80 -20.39 -1.53
C THR A 412 1.68 -21.04 -0.46
N PRO A 413 1.17 -22.03 0.29
CA PRO A 413 1.98 -22.83 1.23
C PRO A 413 3.33 -23.30 0.66
N ARG A 414 3.31 -23.81 -0.57
CA ARG A 414 4.51 -24.32 -1.25
C ARG A 414 5.53 -23.22 -1.56
N MET A 415 5.06 -22.02 -1.88
CA MET A 415 5.94 -20.87 -2.11
C MET A 415 6.57 -20.40 -0.81
N LEU A 416 5.79 -20.36 0.28
CA LEU A 416 6.31 -20.03 1.62
C LEU A 416 7.37 -21.05 2.07
N ASP A 417 7.13 -22.35 1.87
CA ASP A 417 8.14 -23.40 2.13
C ASP A 417 9.44 -23.16 1.35
N ALA A 418 9.32 -22.72 0.09
CA ALA A 418 10.47 -22.41 -0.75
C ALA A 418 11.18 -21.09 -0.37
N ILE A 419 10.53 -20.19 0.37
CA ILE A 419 11.11 -18.95 0.89
C ILE A 419 11.79 -19.18 2.24
N LEU A 420 11.34 -20.19 3.00
CA LEU A 420 11.94 -20.54 4.28
C LEU A 420 13.34 -21.15 4.11
N LEU A 421 14.21 -20.82 5.05
CA LEU A 421 15.51 -21.45 5.17
C LEU A 421 15.33 -22.86 5.73
N SER A 422 15.98 -23.84 5.09
CA SER A 422 15.97 -25.22 5.58
C SER A 422 16.56 -25.26 7.00
N PRO A 423 15.90 -25.88 7.99
CA PRO A 423 16.46 -26.05 9.34
C PRO A 423 17.57 -27.11 9.37
N LEU A 424 17.78 -27.82 8.26
CA LEU A 424 18.81 -28.85 8.11
C LEU A 424 19.89 -28.40 7.12
N GLN A 425 21.14 -28.51 7.55
CA GLN A 425 22.32 -28.47 6.69
C GLN A 425 22.70 -29.90 6.31
N TRP A 426 22.95 -30.12 5.02
CA TRP A 426 23.26 -31.45 4.48
C TRP A 426 24.74 -31.54 4.12
N GLU A 427 25.38 -32.64 4.51
CA GLU A 427 26.70 -33.03 4.05
C GLU A 427 26.62 -34.46 3.52
N ILE A 428 27.03 -34.67 2.27
CA ILE A 428 26.97 -35.97 1.62
C ILE A 428 28.39 -36.39 1.27
N ARG A 429 28.74 -37.64 1.58
CA ARG A 429 30.02 -38.22 1.19
C ARG A 429 29.79 -39.47 0.33
N VAL A 430 30.50 -39.54 -0.78
CA VAL A 430 30.50 -40.68 -1.70
C VAL A 430 31.85 -41.37 -1.60
N ASN A 431 31.87 -42.64 -1.20
CA ASN A 431 33.10 -43.41 -0.95
C ASN A 431 34.10 -42.64 -0.05
N ASN A 432 33.59 -42.07 1.05
CA ASN A 432 34.33 -41.26 2.03
C ASN A 432 34.89 -39.92 1.51
N LYS A 433 34.51 -39.46 0.32
CA LYS A 433 34.87 -38.13 -0.20
C LYS A 433 33.67 -37.19 -0.17
N PRO A 434 33.82 -35.92 0.22
CA PRO A 434 32.72 -34.96 0.20
C PRO A 434 32.20 -34.79 -1.23
N HIS A 435 30.88 -34.73 -1.36
CA HIS A 435 30.22 -34.46 -2.62
C HIS A 435 30.22 -32.97 -2.92
N GLU A 436 30.67 -32.60 -4.11
CA GLU A 436 30.56 -31.24 -4.63
C GLU A 436 29.36 -31.15 -5.59
N LEU A 437 28.66 -30.00 -5.60
CA LEU A 437 27.54 -29.75 -6.51
C LEU A 437 28.00 -29.96 -7.97
N GLU A 438 27.14 -30.62 -8.77
CA GLU A 438 27.40 -30.98 -10.18
C GLU A 438 28.48 -32.04 -10.43
N GLN A 439 29.03 -32.66 -9.38
CA GLN A 439 29.98 -33.75 -9.54
C GLN A 439 29.29 -35.04 -10.03
N GLU A 440 29.78 -35.58 -11.16
CA GLU A 440 29.35 -36.88 -11.69
C GLU A 440 30.29 -38.00 -11.21
N TYR A 441 29.71 -39.12 -10.79
CA TYR A 441 30.46 -40.31 -10.40
C TYR A 441 30.36 -41.39 -11.48
N VAL A 442 31.49 -41.99 -11.82
CA VAL A 442 31.58 -43.12 -12.75
C VAL A 442 32.06 -44.34 -11.98
N PHE A 443 31.37 -45.47 -12.09
CA PHE A 443 31.73 -46.72 -11.43
C PHE A 443 31.38 -47.92 -12.30
N ASP A 444 32.00 -49.06 -12.00
CA ASP A 444 31.74 -50.30 -12.74
C ASP A 444 30.43 -50.95 -12.24
N VAL A 445 29.67 -51.57 -13.15
CA VAL A 445 28.48 -52.34 -12.79
C VAL A 445 28.85 -53.43 -11.78
N GLY A 446 28.09 -53.50 -10.68
CA GLY A 446 28.34 -54.41 -9.56
C GLY A 446 29.29 -53.87 -8.49
N GLU A 447 29.93 -52.71 -8.70
CA GLU A 447 30.73 -52.04 -7.67
C GLU A 447 29.80 -51.33 -6.65
N PRO A 448 29.98 -51.56 -5.33
CA PRO A 448 29.16 -50.91 -4.32
C PRO A 448 29.55 -49.44 -4.14
N LEU A 449 28.57 -48.54 -4.28
CA LEU A 449 28.70 -47.12 -3.99
C LEU A 449 28.29 -46.85 -2.54
N VAL A 450 29.24 -46.52 -1.68
CA VAL A 450 28.96 -46.20 -0.27
C VAL A 450 28.60 -44.72 -0.15
N LEU A 451 27.42 -44.45 0.40
CA LEU A 451 26.89 -43.11 0.64
C LEU A 451 26.75 -42.87 2.13
N SER A 452 27.34 -41.77 2.60
CA SER A 452 27.16 -41.26 3.95
C SER A 452 26.41 -39.94 3.88
N VAL A 453 25.22 -39.89 4.48
CA VAL A 453 24.35 -38.72 4.48
C VAL A 453 24.30 -38.18 5.90
N SER A 454 24.85 -36.99 6.09
CA SER A 454 24.85 -36.27 7.36
C SER A 454 23.87 -35.11 7.29
N ILE A 455 22.95 -35.05 8.26
CA ILE A 455 22.04 -33.92 8.45
C ILE A 455 22.36 -33.25 9.78
N ARG A 456 22.66 -31.95 9.73
CA ARG A 456 22.92 -31.13 10.91
C ARG A 456 21.76 -30.19 11.16
N ASN A 457 21.24 -30.17 12.39
CA ASN A 457 20.23 -29.20 12.78
C ASN A 457 20.89 -27.83 13.01
N ILE A 458 20.55 -26.86 12.16
CA ILE A 458 21.05 -25.49 12.25
C ILE A 458 20.00 -24.53 12.83
N SER A 459 18.84 -25.05 13.24
CA SER A 459 17.80 -24.27 13.92
C SER A 459 18.03 -24.25 15.44
N GLU A 460 17.37 -23.31 16.12
CA GLU A 460 17.44 -23.17 17.58
C GLU A 460 16.56 -24.18 18.34
N ARG A 461 15.78 -25.00 17.63
CA ARG A 461 14.81 -25.95 18.22
C ARG A 461 15.18 -27.39 17.87
N PRO A 462 14.89 -28.37 18.75
CA PRO A 462 15.05 -29.77 18.40
C PRO A 462 14.10 -30.17 17.28
N LEU A 463 14.62 -30.82 16.25
CA LEU A 463 13.82 -31.34 15.15
C LEU A 463 13.41 -32.77 15.48
N ARG A 464 12.10 -33.02 15.57
CA ARG A 464 11.56 -34.31 15.99
C ARG A 464 10.88 -35.06 14.83
N ARG A 465 10.79 -36.37 15.00
CA ARG A 465 10.03 -37.30 14.14
C ARG A 465 10.36 -37.13 12.67
N LEU A 466 11.66 -37.06 12.38
CA LEU A 466 12.17 -36.89 11.04
C LEU A 466 12.16 -38.22 10.29
N TRP A 467 11.87 -38.15 9.00
CA TRP A 467 11.88 -39.29 8.08
C TRP A 467 12.86 -38.99 6.95
N LEU A 468 14.06 -39.54 7.07
CA LEU A 468 15.10 -39.49 6.04
C LEU A 468 14.80 -40.55 4.99
N SER A 469 14.88 -40.18 3.71
CA SER A 469 14.66 -41.10 2.60
C SER A 469 15.62 -40.83 1.45
N ALA A 470 16.12 -41.92 0.87
CA ALA A 470 16.89 -41.95 -0.36
C ALA A 470 16.08 -42.72 -1.43
N GLY A 471 15.74 -42.02 -2.50
CA GLY A 471 15.16 -42.57 -3.71
C GLY A 471 16.14 -42.51 -4.87
N GLY A 472 15.89 -43.26 -5.93
CA GLY A 472 16.65 -43.12 -7.16
C GLY A 472 15.77 -43.24 -8.38
N PHE A 473 16.24 -42.68 -9.49
CA PHE A 473 15.65 -42.86 -10.81
C PHE A 473 16.75 -42.96 -11.87
N GLN A 474 16.42 -43.57 -13.01
CA GLN A 474 17.29 -43.58 -14.17
C GLN A 474 16.91 -42.43 -15.11
N ASP A 475 17.87 -41.56 -15.42
CA ASP A 475 17.72 -40.51 -16.43
C ASP A 475 18.15 -41.07 -17.79
N ARG A 476 17.20 -41.24 -18.71
CA ARG A 476 17.47 -41.76 -20.05
C ARG A 476 17.95 -40.68 -21.02
N GLN A 477 18.13 -39.43 -20.56
CA GLN A 477 18.55 -38.28 -21.36
C GLN A 477 17.68 -38.00 -22.60
N ASN A 478 16.47 -38.55 -22.63
CA ASN A 478 15.47 -38.38 -23.69
C ASN A 478 14.16 -37.75 -23.16
N GLY A 479 14.24 -37.11 -21.99
CA GLY A 479 13.08 -36.54 -21.28
C GLY A 479 12.23 -37.56 -20.49
N THR A 480 12.57 -38.85 -20.52
CA THR A 480 11.85 -39.88 -19.75
C THR A 480 12.63 -40.29 -18.49
N LEU A 481 12.08 -39.97 -17.31
CA LEU A 481 12.62 -40.42 -16.01
C LEU A 481 12.03 -41.79 -15.62
N SER A 482 12.87 -42.74 -15.21
CA SER A 482 12.43 -44.09 -14.84
C SER A 482 12.70 -44.38 -13.36
N TYR A 483 11.64 -44.33 -12.54
CA TYR A 483 11.70 -44.62 -11.09
C TYR A 483 11.65 -46.12 -10.75
N ARG A 484 11.38 -47.00 -11.73
CA ARG A 484 11.42 -48.46 -11.52
C ARG A 484 12.86 -48.96 -11.60
N LEU A 485 13.49 -49.04 -10.43
CA LEU A 485 14.88 -49.46 -10.27
C LEU A 485 15.04 -50.88 -9.70
N ASP A 486 13.95 -51.58 -9.34
CA ASP A 486 13.99 -52.86 -8.63
C ASP A 486 14.85 -53.95 -9.30
N SER A 487 14.95 -53.92 -10.63
CA SER A 487 15.78 -54.85 -11.41
C SER A 487 17.11 -54.25 -11.90
N LYS A 488 17.41 -53.01 -11.52
CA LYS A 488 18.52 -52.20 -12.07
C LYS A 488 19.52 -51.77 -11.01
N CYS A 489 19.09 -51.57 -9.77
CA CYS A 489 19.97 -51.33 -8.63
C CYS A 489 19.37 -51.92 -7.36
N ALA A 490 20.22 -52.15 -6.36
CA ALA A 490 19.81 -52.49 -5.01
C ALA A 490 20.37 -51.47 -4.03
N PHE A 491 19.52 -51.07 -3.08
CA PHE A 491 19.94 -50.35 -1.88
C PHE A 491 20.28 -51.39 -0.82
N VAL A 492 21.53 -51.42 -0.39
CA VAL A 492 22.04 -52.29 0.68
C VAL A 492 22.10 -51.45 1.96
N GLY A 493 21.24 -51.78 2.91
CA GLY A 493 20.97 -50.99 4.11
C GLY A 493 19.57 -50.36 4.08
N CYS A 494 19.27 -49.50 5.04
CA CYS A 494 17.99 -48.79 5.10
C CYS A 494 18.04 -47.54 4.22
N ASN A 495 17.34 -47.53 3.09
CA ASN A 495 17.19 -46.31 2.28
C ASN A 495 16.12 -45.35 2.85
N LYS A 496 15.43 -45.75 3.93
CA LYS A 496 14.50 -44.91 4.68
C LYS A 496 14.72 -45.13 6.17
N VAL A 497 14.86 -44.04 6.92
CA VAL A 497 15.16 -44.08 8.35
C VAL A 497 14.30 -43.06 9.09
N PHE A 498 13.76 -43.49 10.23
CA PHE A 498 13.10 -42.62 11.19
C PHE A 498 14.15 -42.13 12.19
N VAL A 499 14.21 -40.81 12.37
CA VAL A 499 15.08 -40.15 13.34
C VAL A 499 14.18 -39.46 14.35
N ASP A 500 14.26 -39.89 15.61
CA ASP A 500 13.33 -39.45 16.65
C ASP A 500 13.53 -37.98 17.01
N GLU A 501 14.78 -37.57 17.20
CA GLU A 501 15.15 -36.18 17.52
C GLU A 501 16.58 -35.87 17.03
N VAL A 502 16.78 -34.66 16.52
CA VAL A 502 18.10 -34.04 16.31
C VAL A 502 18.12 -32.71 17.05
N ALA A 503 18.91 -32.60 18.12
CA ALA A 503 18.97 -31.40 18.94
C ALA A 503 19.63 -30.22 18.18
N PRO A 504 19.44 -28.96 18.62
CA PRO A 504 20.10 -27.80 18.01
C PRO A 504 21.62 -27.97 17.94
N GLY A 505 22.20 -27.80 16.76
CA GLY A 505 23.64 -27.93 16.52
C GLY A 505 24.15 -29.36 16.29
N ASP A 506 23.35 -30.38 16.65
CA ASP A 506 23.72 -31.80 16.50
C ASP A 506 23.61 -32.27 15.05
N THR A 507 24.39 -33.32 14.75
CA THR A 507 24.44 -33.97 13.43
C THR A 507 24.03 -35.43 13.54
N TYR A 508 23.08 -35.85 12.70
CA TYR A 508 22.74 -37.26 12.49
C TYR A 508 23.38 -37.77 11.20
N VAL A 509 24.04 -38.92 11.25
CA VAL A 509 24.74 -39.53 10.12
C VAL A 509 24.09 -40.87 9.78
N HIS A 510 23.82 -41.08 8.50
CA HIS A 510 23.23 -42.32 7.98
C HIS A 510 24.00 -42.85 6.78
N ASP A 511 24.49 -44.08 6.91
CA ASP A 511 25.28 -44.75 5.88
C ASP A 511 24.45 -45.85 5.20
N PHE A 512 24.49 -45.87 3.87
CA PHE A 512 23.91 -46.93 3.06
C PHE A 512 24.71 -47.13 1.77
N THR A 513 24.54 -48.28 1.13
CA THR A 513 25.25 -48.62 -0.09
C THR A 513 24.27 -48.79 -1.25
N VAL A 514 24.66 -48.37 -2.45
CA VAL A 514 23.89 -48.61 -3.68
C VAL A 514 24.73 -49.43 -4.64
N ALA A 515 24.21 -50.55 -5.11
CA ALA A 515 24.84 -51.38 -6.13
C ALA A 515 24.01 -51.34 -7.40
N PHE A 516 24.62 -51.00 -8.53
CA PHE A 516 23.95 -50.93 -9.83
C PHE A 516 24.25 -52.18 -10.64
N PHE A 517 23.22 -52.80 -11.19
CA PHE A 517 23.30 -54.06 -11.95
C PHE A 517 23.27 -53.86 -13.47
N LEU A 518 22.87 -52.67 -13.92
CA LEU A 518 22.78 -52.32 -15.34
C LEU A 518 23.47 -51.00 -15.62
N CYS A 519 24.03 -50.88 -16.81
CA CYS A 519 24.63 -49.62 -17.26
C CYS A 519 23.59 -48.51 -17.45
N GLY A 520 24.04 -47.26 -17.34
CA GLY A 520 23.25 -46.07 -17.58
C GLY A 520 23.46 -44.97 -16.54
N THR A 521 22.75 -43.86 -16.73
CA THR A 521 22.80 -42.69 -15.85
C THR A 521 21.68 -42.76 -14.83
N TYR A 522 22.06 -42.82 -13.56
CA TYR A 522 21.17 -42.84 -12.42
C TYR A 522 21.30 -41.53 -11.66
N ARG A 523 20.19 -41.11 -11.05
CA ARG A 523 20.16 -40.03 -10.09
C ARG A 523 19.59 -40.52 -8.77
N LEU A 524 20.21 -40.12 -7.67
CA LEU A 524 19.64 -40.29 -6.33
C LEU A 524 19.00 -39.00 -5.87
N GLU A 525 17.84 -39.11 -5.24
CA GLU A 525 17.14 -38.02 -4.56
C GLU A 525 17.17 -38.30 -3.06
N LEU A 526 17.64 -37.33 -2.28
CA LEU A 526 17.63 -37.37 -0.83
C LEU A 526 16.55 -36.41 -0.32
N GLY A 527 15.83 -36.82 0.71
CA GLY A 527 14.82 -35.97 1.32
C GLY A 527 14.67 -36.29 2.80
N CYS A 528 14.46 -35.25 3.59
CA CYS A 528 14.09 -35.37 5.00
C CYS A 528 12.80 -34.61 5.21
N ARG A 529 11.82 -35.25 5.84
CA ARG A 529 10.53 -34.63 6.20
C ARG A 529 10.25 -34.84 7.67
N SER A 530 9.73 -33.83 8.36
CA SER A 530 9.14 -34.04 9.68
C SER A 530 7.73 -34.65 9.55
N LEU A 531 7.41 -35.57 10.47
CA LEU A 531 6.10 -36.22 10.60
C LEU A 531 5.22 -35.56 11.68
N ASP A 532 5.65 -34.43 12.24
CA ASP A 532 4.81 -33.59 13.07
C ASP A 532 3.77 -32.87 12.19
N LEU A 533 2.50 -33.22 12.40
CA LEU A 533 1.36 -32.87 11.55
C LEU A 533 0.78 -31.47 11.84
N GLU A 534 1.48 -30.66 12.63
CA GLU A 534 1.00 -29.34 13.08
C GLU A 534 1.88 -28.20 12.51
N GLY A 535 1.86 -28.01 11.18
CA GLY A 535 2.58 -26.93 10.52
C GLY A 535 2.40 -26.85 9.00
N LEU A 536 2.59 -25.66 8.42
CA LEU A 536 2.48 -25.35 6.99
C LEU A 536 3.76 -25.93 6.41
N GLY A 537 3.61 -27.09 5.78
CA GLY A 537 4.74 -27.92 5.43
C GLY A 537 5.14 -28.80 6.62
N SER A 538 5.01 -30.12 6.43
CA SER A 538 6.12 -30.98 6.86
C SER A 538 7.39 -30.21 6.50
N LEU A 539 8.27 -29.88 7.45
CA LEU A 539 9.58 -29.31 7.15
C LEU A 539 10.30 -30.31 6.23
N SER A 540 10.00 -30.23 4.94
CA SER A 540 10.58 -31.06 3.91
C SER A 540 11.80 -30.27 3.48
N ALA A 541 12.89 -30.47 4.21
CA ALA A 541 14.18 -30.15 3.67
C ALA A 541 14.41 -31.16 2.54
N LEU A 542 13.96 -30.81 1.34
CA LEU A 542 14.48 -31.41 0.12
C LEU A 542 15.85 -30.78 -0.09
N ALA A 543 16.90 -31.41 0.43
CA ALA A 543 18.17 -31.28 -0.23
C ALA A 543 18.04 -32.02 -1.55
N ALA A 544 17.75 -31.30 -2.62
CA ALA A 544 17.91 -31.79 -3.98
C ALA A 544 19.42 -31.94 -4.27
N ALA A 545 20.12 -32.77 -3.49
CA ALA A 545 21.40 -33.30 -3.87
C ALA A 545 21.12 -34.45 -4.84
N ALA A 546 20.90 -34.08 -6.09
CA ALA A 546 20.78 -35.04 -7.18
C ALA A 546 22.18 -35.58 -7.49
N LEU A 547 22.54 -36.72 -6.91
CA LEU A 547 23.79 -37.40 -7.22
C LEU A 547 23.67 -38.06 -8.59
N SER A 548 24.44 -37.61 -9.57
CA SER A 548 24.50 -38.24 -10.90
C SER A 548 25.59 -39.31 -10.93
N ALA A 549 25.18 -40.52 -11.30
CA ALA A 549 25.95 -41.74 -11.17
C ALA A 549 25.86 -42.53 -12.49
N SER A 550 26.99 -42.79 -13.14
CA SER A 550 27.04 -43.57 -14.39
C SER A 550 27.70 -44.93 -14.16
N ALA A 551 26.91 -45.98 -14.42
CA ALA A 551 27.40 -47.35 -14.33
C ALA A 551 27.90 -47.81 -15.71
N THR A 552 29.15 -48.25 -15.82
CA THR A 552 29.74 -48.75 -17.08
C THR A 552 30.08 -50.24 -16.99
N GLY A 553 30.05 -50.94 -18.12
CA GLY A 553 30.35 -52.38 -18.18
C GLY A 553 31.74 -52.62 -18.77
N ARG A 554 32.65 -53.25 -18.01
CA ARG A 554 33.87 -53.85 -18.58
C ARG A 554 33.52 -55.15 -19.29
N GLY A 555 33.76 -55.20 -20.60
CA GLY A 555 33.75 -56.46 -21.35
C GLY A 555 34.87 -57.38 -20.84
N ARG A 556 34.53 -58.36 -20.00
CA ARG A 556 35.41 -59.52 -19.78
C ARG A 556 35.36 -60.37 -21.06
N GLN A 557 36.47 -60.42 -21.81
CA GLN A 557 36.65 -61.45 -22.82
C GLN A 557 36.50 -62.84 -22.15
N PRO A 558 35.76 -63.79 -22.76
CA PRO A 558 35.67 -65.13 -22.23
C PRO A 558 37.03 -65.84 -22.33
N PRO A 559 37.37 -66.77 -21.42
CA PRO A 559 38.63 -67.49 -21.49
C PRO A 559 38.68 -68.34 -22.76
N VAL A 560 39.76 -68.20 -23.52
CA VAL A 560 40.06 -69.04 -24.68
C VAL A 560 40.16 -70.48 -24.20
N ALA A 561 39.23 -71.32 -24.65
CA ALA A 561 39.33 -72.76 -24.50
C ALA A 561 40.46 -73.27 -25.41
N LEU A 562 41.56 -73.70 -24.80
CA LEU A 562 42.55 -74.57 -25.43
C LEU A 562 42.05 -76.02 -25.31
N HIS A 563 42.00 -76.75 -26.43
CA HIS A 563 42.35 -78.18 -26.57
C HIS A 563 41.89 -78.71 -27.95
N PRO A 564 42.52 -79.78 -28.49
CA PRO A 564 43.93 -80.19 -28.43
C PRO A 564 44.73 -79.86 -29.70
#